data_AF-A0A0G1N9A6-F1
#
_entry.id   AF-A0A0G1N9A6-F1
#
_cell.length_a   1.000
_cell.length_b   1.000
_cell.length_c   1.000
_cell.angle_alpha   90.00
_cell.angle_beta   90.00
_cell.angle_gamma   90.00
#
_symmetry.space_group_name_H-M   'P 1'
#
loop_
_entity.id
_entity.type
_entity.pdbx_description
1 polymer ?
#
loop_
_entity_poly.entity_id
_entity_poly.type
_entity_poly.pdbx_seq_one_letter_code
_entity_poly.pdbx_strand_id
1 'polypeptide(L)'
;MPKKLDFKNLRLCIDNYSANFLYIRLVGSMGGAVKVNERLESRTLDFRKDKSGMYLLIDSNDVFHFPLNDYQKGFSLAYERIFEDGRMHIPGGIADNPYDQNLPEPRRSFLRHVLDHHLMEIFFKGRVNIKFHSWWIKPHWKYWTIDKPGNIQEIISKQQIEYGEKDS
;
A
#
# COMPACT_ATOMS: atom_id res chain seq x y z
N MET A 1 -6.49 -1.88 5.63
CA MET A 1 -7.12 -0.53 5.51
C MET A 1 -8.64 -0.68 5.51
N PRO A 2 -9.45 0.37 5.76
CA PRO A 2 -10.89 0.27 5.70
C PRO A 2 -11.38 -0.13 4.30
N LYS A 3 -12.14 -1.22 4.20
CA LYS A 3 -12.72 -1.72 2.94
C LYS A 3 -13.51 -0.67 2.16
N LYS A 4 -14.21 0.23 2.85
CA LYS A 4 -15.00 1.31 2.21
C LYS A 4 -14.14 2.32 1.44
N LEU A 5 -12.84 2.37 1.73
CA LEU A 5 -11.89 3.30 1.13
C LEU A 5 -10.90 2.62 0.18
N ASP A 6 -11.08 1.34 -0.12
CA ASP A 6 -10.04 0.52 -0.75
C ASP A 6 -9.65 1.00 -2.14
N PHE A 7 -10.61 1.21 -3.02
CA PHE A 7 -10.34 1.71 -4.37
C PHE A 7 -9.84 3.15 -4.36
N LYS A 8 -10.25 3.96 -3.37
CA LYS A 8 -9.69 5.30 -3.17
C LYS A 8 -8.21 5.22 -2.74
N ASN A 9 -7.88 4.31 -1.83
CA ASN A 9 -6.50 4.06 -1.40
C ASN A 9 -5.66 3.51 -2.55
N LEU A 10 -6.18 2.57 -3.33
CA LEU A 10 -5.51 2.02 -4.51
C LEU A 10 -5.21 3.11 -5.55
N ARG A 11 -6.21 3.94 -5.88
CA ARG A 11 -6.05 5.10 -6.77
C ARG A 11 -4.99 6.06 -6.26
N LEU A 12 -5.06 6.42 -4.97
CA LEU A 12 -4.04 7.27 -4.35
C LEU A 12 -2.65 6.65 -4.43
N CYS A 13 -2.49 5.34 -4.22
CA CYS A 13 -1.19 4.68 -4.39
C CYS A 13 -0.68 4.81 -5.83
N ILE A 14 -1.50 4.43 -6.81
CA ILE A 14 -1.09 4.40 -8.23
C ILE A 14 -0.79 5.80 -8.76
N ASP A 15 -1.57 6.82 -8.39
CA ASP A 15 -1.36 8.20 -8.86
C ASP A 15 -0.08 8.86 -8.32
N ASN A 16 0.36 8.43 -7.14
CA ASN A 16 1.29 9.22 -6.34
C ASN A 16 2.61 8.51 -6.03
N TYR A 17 2.68 7.20 -6.25
CA TYR A 17 3.85 6.39 -5.92
C TYR A 17 4.24 5.56 -7.13
N SER A 18 5.54 5.47 -7.39
CA SER A 18 6.07 4.72 -8.53
C SER A 18 5.95 3.22 -8.27
N ALA A 19 4.92 2.61 -8.86
CA ALA A 19 4.80 1.16 -8.92
C ALA A 19 5.92 0.58 -9.79
N ASN A 20 6.59 -0.46 -9.32
CA ASN A 20 7.67 -1.12 -10.07
C ASN A 20 7.42 -2.60 -10.35
N PHE A 21 6.42 -3.21 -9.72
CA PHE A 21 6.10 -4.61 -9.94
C PHE A 21 4.63 -4.91 -9.66
N LEU A 22 4.03 -5.76 -10.50
CA LEU A 22 2.70 -6.34 -10.28
C LEU A 22 2.82 -7.86 -10.29
N TYR A 23 2.34 -8.49 -9.23
CA TYR A 23 2.32 -9.94 -9.08
C TYR A 23 0.91 -10.42 -8.72
N ILE A 24 0.39 -11.37 -9.49
CA ILE A 24 -0.92 -11.98 -9.25
C ILE A 24 -0.78 -13.49 -9.39
N ARG A 25 -1.32 -14.22 -8.42
CA ARG A 25 -1.27 -15.67 -8.41
C ARG A 25 -2.48 -16.26 -7.70
N LEU A 26 -2.80 -17.51 -7.99
CA LEU A 26 -3.79 -18.26 -7.21
C LEU A 26 -3.32 -18.45 -5.76
N VAL A 27 -4.26 -18.47 -4.83
CA VAL A 27 -4.03 -18.86 -3.44
C VAL A 27 -4.04 -20.40 -3.35
N GLY A 28 -3.04 -20.99 -2.70
CA GLY A 28 -2.90 -22.45 -2.56
C GLY A 28 -1.60 -22.87 -1.85
N SER A 29 -1.49 -24.16 -1.52
CA SER A 29 -0.47 -24.75 -0.62
C SER A 29 0.97 -24.80 -1.16
N MET A 30 1.22 -24.40 -2.41
CA MET A 30 2.57 -24.33 -2.99
C MET A 30 2.83 -22.99 -3.69
N GLY A 31 2.39 -21.90 -3.06
CA GLY A 31 2.53 -20.58 -3.66
C GLY A 31 1.65 -20.35 -4.89
N GLY A 32 0.86 -21.33 -5.36
CA GLY A 32 -0.18 -21.21 -6.38
C GLY A 32 0.27 -20.80 -7.78
N ALA A 33 -0.56 -21.04 -8.79
CA ALA A 33 -0.21 -20.71 -10.17
C ALA A 33 -0.14 -19.20 -10.40
N VAL A 34 0.97 -18.74 -10.98
CA VAL A 34 1.18 -17.35 -11.37
C VAL A 34 0.27 -16.99 -12.54
N LYS A 35 -0.39 -15.85 -12.46
CA LYS A 35 -1.27 -15.29 -13.50
C LYS A 35 -0.70 -14.02 -14.11
N VAL A 36 -0.05 -13.19 -13.30
CA VAL A 36 0.63 -11.97 -13.73
C VAL A 36 1.94 -11.85 -12.97
N ASN A 37 3.02 -11.53 -13.69
CA ASN A 37 4.36 -11.37 -13.12
C ASN A 37 5.11 -10.31 -13.92
N GLU A 38 4.74 -9.05 -13.70
CA GLU A 38 5.09 -7.94 -14.58
C GLU A 38 5.99 -6.95 -13.86
N ARG A 39 7.11 -6.62 -14.52
CA ARG A 39 7.93 -5.47 -14.18
C ARG A 39 7.31 -4.21 -14.77
N LEU A 40 7.26 -3.15 -13.96
CA LEU A 40 6.61 -1.89 -14.31
C LEU A 40 7.61 -0.75 -14.50
N GLU A 41 8.91 -1.03 -14.61
CA GLU A 41 9.88 0.03 -14.92
C GLU A 41 9.52 0.72 -16.25
N SER A 42 9.22 2.02 -16.18
CA SER A 42 8.79 2.84 -17.32
C SER A 42 7.44 2.46 -17.93
N ARG A 43 6.63 1.67 -17.22
CA ARG A 43 5.26 1.30 -17.62
C ARG A 43 4.25 1.88 -16.66
N THR A 44 3.04 2.11 -17.14
CA THR A 44 1.97 2.69 -16.32
C THR A 44 1.02 1.60 -15.86
N LEU A 45 0.93 1.39 -14.55
CA LEU A 45 -0.13 0.57 -13.95
C LEU A 45 -1.36 1.43 -13.74
N ASP A 46 -2.52 0.90 -14.08
CA ASP A 46 -3.81 1.53 -13.81
C ASP A 46 -4.87 0.48 -13.44
N PHE A 47 -6.04 0.93 -13.00
CA PHE A 47 -7.20 0.07 -12.81
C PHE A 47 -8.50 0.77 -13.22
N ARG A 48 -9.41 -0.01 -13.79
CA ARG A 48 -10.80 0.39 -14.05
C ARG A 48 -11.71 -0.47 -13.17
N LYS A 49 -12.76 0.13 -12.62
CA LYS A 49 -13.80 -0.62 -11.91
C LYS A 49 -15.16 -0.32 -12.52
N ASP A 50 -15.94 -1.36 -12.79
CA ASP A 50 -17.33 -1.26 -13.21
C ASP A 50 -18.22 -2.28 -12.47
N LYS A 51 -19.35 -2.65 -13.08
CA LYS A 51 -20.32 -3.62 -12.53
C LYS A 51 -19.82 -5.07 -12.60
N SER A 52 -18.92 -5.38 -13.53
CA SER A 52 -18.36 -6.72 -13.73
C SER A 52 -17.18 -7.02 -12.81
N GLY A 53 -16.57 -6.00 -12.21
CA GLY A 53 -15.43 -6.17 -11.32
C GLY A 53 -14.39 -5.06 -11.42
N MET A 54 -13.13 -5.43 -11.14
CA MET A 54 -11.95 -4.58 -11.27
C MET A 54 -11.02 -5.14 -12.35
N TYR A 55 -10.69 -4.31 -13.33
CA TYR A 55 -9.69 -4.57 -14.34
C TYR A 55 -8.39 -3.89 -13.92
N LEU A 56 -7.28 -4.62 -13.99
CA LEU A 56 -5.95 -4.05 -13.95
C LEU A 56 -5.46 -3.83 -15.37
N LEU A 57 -4.81 -2.69 -15.58
CA LEU A 57 -4.30 -2.28 -16.87
C LEU A 57 -2.81 -2.00 -16.76
N ILE A 58 -2.03 -2.42 -17.77
CA ILE A 58 -0.67 -1.94 -17.97
C ILE A 58 -0.58 -1.28 -19.34
N ASP A 59 -0.15 -0.03 -19.38
CA ASP A 59 -0.08 0.79 -20.59
C ASP A 59 -1.42 0.80 -21.33
N SER A 60 -2.51 0.96 -20.57
CA SER A 60 -3.92 0.93 -21.01
C SER A 60 -4.45 -0.41 -21.55
N ASN A 61 -3.67 -1.48 -21.48
CA ASN A 61 -4.13 -2.82 -21.87
C ASN A 61 -4.60 -3.60 -20.65
N ASP A 62 -5.79 -4.22 -20.72
CA ASP A 62 -6.31 -5.10 -19.67
C ASP A 62 -5.38 -6.32 -19.50
N VAL A 63 -4.84 -6.50 -18.29
CA VAL A 63 -3.92 -7.63 -17.96
C VAL A 63 -4.54 -8.66 -17.02
N PHE A 64 -5.51 -8.24 -16.19
CA PHE A 64 -6.20 -9.15 -15.28
C PHE A 64 -7.54 -8.57 -14.85
N HIS A 65 -8.55 -9.43 -14.68
CA HIS A 65 -9.89 -9.05 -14.21
C HIS A 65 -10.24 -9.82 -12.94
N PHE A 66 -10.65 -9.08 -11.91
CA PHE A 66 -11.22 -9.61 -10.68
C PHE A 66 -12.72 -9.37 -10.67
N PRO A 67 -13.57 -10.41 -10.70
CA PRO A 67 -15.03 -10.26 -10.61
C PRO A 67 -15.52 -9.57 -9.32
N LEU A 68 -14.75 -9.64 -8.23
CA LEU A 68 -15.05 -9.17 -6.88
C LEU A 68 -16.24 -9.91 -6.22
N ASN A 69 -16.39 -11.20 -6.51
CA ASN A 69 -17.40 -12.06 -5.89
C ASN A 69 -17.07 -12.37 -4.43
N ASP A 70 -15.78 -12.54 -4.10
CA ASP A 70 -15.30 -12.78 -2.74
C ASP A 70 -14.40 -11.64 -2.25
N TYR A 71 -15.01 -10.47 -2.02
CA TYR A 71 -14.35 -9.27 -1.55
C TYR A 71 -14.75 -8.96 -0.11
N GLN A 72 -13.99 -9.46 0.88
CA GLN A 72 -14.38 -9.38 2.29
C GLN A 72 -13.65 -8.30 3.10
N LYS A 73 -12.39 -8.05 2.82
CA LYS A 73 -11.53 -7.11 3.56
C LYS A 73 -10.99 -6.00 2.67
N GLY A 74 -10.34 -5.01 3.27
CA GLY A 74 -9.57 -4.01 2.52
C GLY A 74 -8.14 -4.46 2.25
N PHE A 75 -7.45 -3.75 1.36
CA PHE A 75 -6.02 -3.85 1.10
C PHE A 75 -5.21 -3.74 2.39
N SER A 76 -4.15 -4.54 2.45
CA SER A 76 -3.08 -4.41 3.43
C SER A 76 -1.90 -3.70 2.78
N LEU A 77 -1.28 -2.77 3.50
CA LEU A 77 -0.01 -2.17 3.12
C LEU A 77 1.07 -2.72 4.06
N ALA A 78 2.22 -3.06 3.51
CA ALA A 78 3.39 -3.46 4.27
C ALA A 78 4.66 -2.80 3.70
N TYR A 79 5.71 -2.82 4.50
CA TYR A 79 6.99 -2.19 4.20
C TYR A 79 8.10 -3.24 4.24
N GLU A 80 8.95 -3.23 3.22
CA GLU A 80 10.23 -3.92 3.22
C GLU A 80 11.29 -2.99 3.80
N ARG A 81 11.84 -3.39 4.96
CA ARG A 81 12.81 -2.64 5.73
C ARG A 81 14.03 -3.51 5.97
N ILE A 82 15.20 -2.99 5.66
CA ILE A 82 16.48 -3.70 5.76
C ILE A 82 17.44 -2.79 6.54
N PHE A 83 18.00 -3.29 7.63
CA PHE A 83 19.02 -2.60 8.41
C PHE A 83 20.34 -2.54 7.63
N GLU A 84 21.25 -1.66 8.01
CA GLU A 84 22.56 -1.53 7.36
C GLU A 84 23.38 -2.82 7.40
N ASP A 85 23.19 -3.64 8.44
CA ASP A 85 23.80 -4.96 8.60
C ASP A 85 23.16 -6.06 7.74
N GLY A 86 22.18 -5.72 6.90
CA GLY A 86 21.49 -6.65 5.99
C GLY A 86 20.33 -7.42 6.61
N ARG A 87 20.05 -7.29 7.92
CA ARG A 87 18.89 -7.94 8.53
C ARG A 87 17.59 -7.31 8.03
N MET A 88 16.62 -8.15 7.70
CA MET A 88 15.26 -7.70 7.35
C MET A 88 14.45 -7.49 8.63
N HIS A 89 13.78 -6.35 8.75
CA HIS A 89 12.79 -6.15 9.79
C HIS A 89 11.51 -6.88 9.40
N ILE A 90 11.13 -7.87 10.21
CA ILE A 90 9.86 -8.59 10.09
C ILE A 90 8.92 -8.01 11.15
N PRO A 91 7.79 -7.39 10.76
CA PRO A 91 6.82 -6.87 11.71
C PRO A 91 6.32 -7.99 12.64
N GLY A 92 6.40 -7.77 13.96
CA GLY A 92 6.18 -8.78 14.99
C GLY A 92 4.75 -8.84 15.56
N GLY A 93 3.87 -7.89 15.21
CA GLY A 93 2.49 -7.82 15.70
C GLY A 93 2.25 -6.79 16.81
N ILE A 94 0.98 -6.35 16.90
CA ILE A 94 0.48 -5.03 17.36
C ILE A 94 0.95 -3.91 16.42
N ALA A 95 0.12 -2.89 16.21
CA ALA A 95 0.31 -1.86 15.19
C ALA A 95 1.64 -1.11 15.36
N ASP A 96 2.71 -1.66 14.78
CA ASP A 96 4.00 -1.01 14.62
C ASP A 96 3.75 0.39 14.08
N ASN A 97 4.31 1.39 14.75
CA ASN A 97 4.24 2.75 14.24
C ASN A 97 4.89 2.74 12.86
N PRO A 98 4.15 3.01 11.78
CA PRO A 98 4.74 3.01 10.44
C PRO A 98 5.86 4.05 10.33
N TYR A 99 5.90 5.05 11.21
CA TYR A 99 6.91 6.10 11.28
C TYR A 99 7.84 5.95 12.49
N ASP A 100 8.03 4.75 13.02
CA ASP A 100 9.04 4.51 14.04
C ASP A 100 10.44 4.91 13.52
N GLN A 101 11.06 5.88 14.19
CA GLN A 101 12.38 6.41 13.84
C GLN A 101 13.52 5.44 14.16
N ASN A 102 13.26 4.41 14.97
CA ASN A 102 14.24 3.36 15.27
C ASN A 102 14.30 2.28 14.18
N LEU A 103 13.39 2.32 13.20
CA LEU A 103 13.36 1.39 12.08
C LEU A 103 13.97 2.03 10.83
N PRO A 104 14.72 1.27 10.01
CA PRO A 104 15.28 1.79 8.77
C PRO A 104 14.17 2.17 7.80
N GLU A 105 14.39 3.20 6.97
CA GLU A 105 13.41 3.64 6.00
C GLU A 105 13.00 2.50 5.04
N PRO A 106 11.71 2.42 4.64
CA PRO A 106 11.26 1.41 3.69
C PRO A 106 11.99 1.56 2.35
N ARG A 107 12.64 0.47 1.92
CA ARG A 107 13.20 0.39 0.56
C ARG A 107 12.08 0.21 -0.47
N ARG A 108 11.01 -0.46 -0.06
CA ARG A 108 9.85 -0.79 -0.89
C ARG A 108 8.61 -0.90 -0.02
N SER A 109 7.47 -0.50 -0.59
CA SER A 109 6.14 -0.74 -0.05
C SER A 109 5.42 -1.73 -0.94
N PHE A 110 4.53 -2.54 -0.37
CA PHE A 110 3.66 -3.39 -1.17
C PHE A 110 2.23 -3.40 -0.66
N LEU A 111 1.32 -3.21 -1.60
CA LEU A 111 -0.11 -3.28 -1.39
C LEU A 111 -0.58 -4.68 -1.76
N ARG A 112 -1.22 -5.37 -0.80
CA ARG A 112 -1.62 -6.77 -0.92
C ARG A 112 -3.11 -6.96 -0.69
N HIS A 113 -3.73 -7.81 -1.49
CA HIS A 113 -5.09 -8.28 -1.26
C HIS A 113 -5.29 -9.71 -1.77
N VAL A 114 -6.24 -10.44 -1.18
CA VAL A 114 -6.78 -11.67 -1.74
C VAL A 114 -8.18 -11.38 -2.26
N LEU A 115 -8.33 -11.40 -3.59
CA LEU A 115 -9.58 -11.17 -4.31
C LEU A 115 -9.89 -12.40 -5.15
N ASP A 116 -11.09 -12.97 -5.02
CA ASP A 116 -11.55 -14.10 -5.86
C ASP A 116 -10.53 -15.25 -5.95
N HIS A 117 -10.00 -15.67 -4.80
CA HIS A 117 -8.95 -16.71 -4.68
C HIS A 117 -7.59 -16.37 -5.32
N HIS A 118 -7.36 -15.10 -5.67
CA HIS A 118 -6.09 -14.63 -6.19
C HIS A 118 -5.42 -13.69 -5.19
N LEU A 119 -4.17 -13.95 -4.88
CA LEU A 119 -3.31 -12.99 -4.20
C LEU A 119 -2.80 -11.98 -5.22
N MET A 120 -3.08 -10.71 -5.00
CA MET A 120 -2.54 -9.58 -5.74
C MET A 120 -1.56 -8.81 -4.87
N GLU A 121 -0.40 -8.49 -5.43
CA GLU A 121 0.64 -7.68 -4.81
C GLU A 121 1.13 -6.62 -5.80
N ILE A 122 1.03 -5.36 -5.42
CA ILE A 122 1.57 -4.21 -6.16
C ILE A 122 2.71 -3.64 -5.34
N PHE A 123 3.90 -3.55 -5.93
CA PHE A 123 5.08 -3.03 -5.27
C PHE A 123 5.35 -1.60 -5.72
N PHE A 124 5.74 -0.76 -4.77
CA PHE A 124 6.06 0.65 -4.95
C PHE A 124 7.48 0.91 -4.44
N LYS A 125 8.24 1.72 -5.17
CA LYS A 125 9.57 2.18 -4.71
C LYS A 125 9.42 3.05 -3.46
N GLY A 126 10.25 2.77 -2.45
CA GLY A 126 10.25 3.54 -1.20
C GLY A 126 8.97 3.36 -0.37
N ARG A 127 8.68 4.37 0.44
CA ARG A 127 7.56 4.40 1.38
C ARG A 127 6.29 4.96 0.73
N VAL A 128 5.19 4.21 0.82
CA VAL A 128 3.84 4.76 0.68
C VAL A 128 3.39 5.35 2.01
N ASN A 129 3.09 6.64 2.07
CA ASN A 129 2.70 7.29 3.32
C ASN A 129 1.25 6.95 3.72
N ILE A 130 1.06 6.74 5.03
CA ILE A 130 -0.24 6.43 5.63
C ILE A 130 -0.56 7.34 6.81
N LYS A 131 -1.83 7.57 7.09
CA LYS A 131 -2.28 8.30 8.28
C LYS A 131 -3.31 7.52 9.06
N PHE A 132 -3.40 7.80 10.35
CA PHE A 132 -4.41 7.21 11.20
C PHE A 132 -5.79 7.58 10.69
N HIS A 133 -6.69 6.60 10.62
CA HIS A 133 -8.07 6.81 10.23
C HIS A 133 -9.01 6.54 11.40
N SER A 134 -8.98 5.31 11.93
CA SER A 134 -9.88 4.92 13.03
C SER A 134 -9.35 3.71 13.79
N TRP A 135 -9.95 3.40 14.93
CA TRP A 135 -9.69 2.15 15.63
C TRP A 135 -10.51 1.02 15.02
N TRP A 136 -9.86 -0.13 14.80
CA TRP A 136 -10.56 -1.39 14.54
C TRP A 136 -10.92 -2.07 15.86
N ILE A 137 -9.94 -2.25 16.75
CA ILE A 137 -10.09 -2.76 18.11
C ILE A 137 -9.19 -1.92 19.02
N LYS A 138 -9.78 -1.15 19.95
CA LYS A 138 -8.99 -0.35 20.90
C LYS A 138 -8.29 -1.26 21.91
N PRO A 139 -7.06 -0.92 22.34
CA PRO A 139 -6.15 0.12 21.82
C PRO A 139 -5.12 -0.42 20.80
N HIS A 140 -5.28 -1.65 20.31
CA HIS A 140 -4.19 -2.37 19.62
C HIS A 140 -4.27 -2.31 18.10
N TRP A 141 -5.48 -2.24 17.53
CA TRP A 141 -5.70 -2.39 16.10
C TRP A 141 -6.23 -1.10 15.49
N LYS A 142 -5.44 -0.52 14.60
CA LYS A 142 -5.75 0.73 13.91
C LYS A 142 -6.04 0.45 12.44
N TYR A 143 -7.03 1.12 11.91
CA TYR A 143 -7.14 1.37 10.50
C TYR A 143 -6.28 2.57 10.13
N TRP A 144 -5.43 2.35 9.14
CA TRP A 144 -4.68 3.37 8.43
C TRP A 144 -5.28 3.58 7.04
N THR A 145 -5.08 4.77 6.46
CA THR A 145 -5.41 5.06 5.05
C THR A 145 -4.22 5.74 4.39
N ILE A 146 -4.19 5.75 3.05
CA ILE A 146 -3.12 6.43 2.32
C ILE A 146 -3.21 7.92 2.58
N ASP A 147 -2.06 8.53 2.90
CA ASP A 147 -1.96 9.98 2.96
C ASP A 147 -1.55 10.53 1.59
N LYS A 148 -2.25 11.58 1.16
CA LYS A 148 -2.00 12.22 -0.14
C LYS A 148 -0.65 12.94 -0.05
N PRO A 149 0.27 12.77 -1.01
CA PRO A 149 1.49 13.56 -1.05
C PRO A 149 1.13 15.05 -1.12
N GLY A 150 1.90 15.87 -0.41
CA GLY A 150 1.62 17.30 -0.19
C GLY A 150 1.11 17.63 1.21
N ASN A 151 0.34 16.74 1.86
CA ASN A 151 -0.10 16.96 3.24
C ASN A 151 1.06 16.92 4.24
N ILE A 152 2.05 16.05 4.05
CA ILE A 152 3.17 15.92 4.99
C ILE A 152 4.10 17.13 4.92
N GLN A 153 4.34 17.70 3.74
CA GLN A 153 5.09 18.96 3.63
C GLN A 153 4.31 20.13 4.24
N GLU A 154 2.99 20.22 4.05
CA GLU A 154 2.18 21.23 4.75
C GLU A 154 2.18 21.04 6.27
N ILE A 155 2.16 19.81 6.77
CA ILE A 155 2.19 19.51 8.21
C ILE A 155 3.58 19.81 8.79
N ILE A 156 4.67 19.43 8.11
CA ILE A 156 6.04 19.75 8.52
C ILE A 156 6.27 21.26 8.49
N SER A 157 5.82 21.96 7.44
CA SER A 157 5.91 23.43 7.36
C SER A 157 5.08 24.11 8.45
N LYS A 158 3.87 23.62 8.77
CA LYS A 158 3.05 24.18 9.85
C LYS A 158 3.67 23.93 11.24
N GLN A 159 4.26 22.76 11.47
CA GLN A 159 4.98 22.48 12.70
C GLN A 159 6.24 23.36 12.84
N GLN A 160 6.99 23.60 11.76
CA GLN A 160 8.15 24.51 11.81
C GLN A 160 7.75 25.97 12.11
N ILE A 161 6.56 26.42 11.69
CA ILE A 161 6.04 27.75 12.02
C ILE A 161 5.61 27.82 13.51
N GLU A 162 4.89 26.82 14.03
CA GLU A 162 4.45 26.79 15.44
C GLU A 162 5.60 26.68 16.45
N TYR A 163 6.70 26.01 16.09
CA TYR A 163 7.90 25.92 16.95
C TYR A 163 8.89 27.07 16.71
N GLY A 164 8.74 27.86 15.63
CA GLY A 164 9.55 29.05 15.35
C GLY A 164 9.08 30.32 16.07
N GLU A 165 7.84 30.37 16.55
CA GLU A 165 7.29 31.53 17.29
C GLU A 165 7.51 31.46 18.81
N LYS A 166 8.18 30.43 19.34
CA LYS A 166 8.50 30.34 20.78
C LYS A 166 9.89 30.84 21.18
N ASP A 167 10.74 31.20 20.21
CA ASP A 167 12.10 31.68 20.44
C ASP A 167 12.35 33.08 19.83
N SER A 168 11.36 33.99 19.85
CA SER A 168 11.53 35.41 19.49
C SER A 168 10.95 36.35 20.54
#